data_AF-A0A496V861-F1
#
_entry.id   AF-A0A496V861-F1
#
_cell.length_a   1.000
_cell.length_b   1.000
_cell.length_c   1.000
_cell.angle_alpha   90.00
_cell.angle_beta   90.00
_cell.angle_gamma   90.00
#
_symmetry.space_group_name_H-M   'P 1'
#
loop_
_entity.id
_entity.type
_entity.pdbx_description
1 polymer ?
#
loop_
_entity_poly.entity_id
_entity_poly.type
_entity_poly.pdbx_seq_one_letter_code
_entity_poly.pdbx_strand_id
1 'polypeptide(L)'
;MPWKIVERKMGRAGSFKQRLARQQLWNKKYGEDNWAVGYLIDGEFVLQEEAIESIYFRSYELHFQNHPEDISELISLAKVLRNPHAEVTTGVDLQVPAIMEYLRRYDLKLQGNEVVDIGSWKGQSSHAISVRLSPLQIKCSENYKLTLEKFWQNEKCLAVWSD
;
A
#
# COMPACT_ATOMS: atom_id res chain seq x y z
N MET A 1 1.66 -25.85 8.86
CA MET A 1 1.77 -26.29 7.46
C MET A 1 2.12 -25.05 6.66
N PRO A 2 3.21 -24.99 5.89
CA PRO A 2 3.69 -23.72 5.36
C PRO A 2 3.09 -23.40 3.99
N TRP A 3 2.75 -22.12 3.80
CA TRP A 3 2.50 -21.54 2.49
C TRP A 3 3.68 -21.82 1.55
N LYS A 4 3.41 -22.37 0.36
CA LYS A 4 4.40 -22.62 -0.68
C LYS A 4 4.24 -21.62 -1.81
N ILE A 5 5.26 -20.79 -2.03
CA ILE A 5 5.27 -19.82 -3.13
C ILE A 5 5.36 -20.54 -4.47
N VAL A 6 4.40 -20.27 -5.36
CA VAL A 6 4.31 -20.86 -6.71
C VAL A 6 4.55 -19.83 -7.83
N GLU A 7 4.43 -18.54 -7.52
CA GLU A 7 4.69 -17.45 -8.47
C GLU A 7 5.28 -16.24 -7.72
N ARG A 8 6.31 -15.59 -8.27
CA ARG A 8 6.95 -14.39 -7.70
C ARG A 8 6.87 -13.22 -8.68
N LYS A 9 7.00 -11.99 -8.15
CA LYS A 9 7.02 -10.75 -8.93
C LYS A 9 5.78 -10.61 -9.82
N MET A 10 4.61 -10.85 -9.25
CA MET A 10 3.33 -10.77 -9.96
C MET A 10 3.00 -9.34 -10.46
N GLY A 11 3.77 -8.34 -10.00
CA GLY A 11 3.61 -6.95 -10.38
C GLY A 11 2.25 -6.40 -9.94
N ARG A 12 1.63 -5.60 -10.82
CA ARG A 12 0.40 -4.90 -10.51
C ARG A 12 -0.82 -5.84 -10.51
N ALA A 13 -1.76 -5.56 -9.63
CA ALA A 13 -3.02 -6.33 -9.51
C ALA A 13 -3.93 -6.21 -10.75
N GLY A 14 -3.76 -5.17 -11.58
CA GLY A 14 -4.57 -4.95 -12.77
C GLY A 14 -6.01 -4.50 -12.46
N SER A 15 -6.86 -4.44 -13.48
CA SER A 15 -8.26 -4.03 -13.34
C SER A 15 -9.10 -5.06 -12.58
N PHE A 16 -10.29 -4.67 -12.11
CA PHE A 16 -11.25 -5.59 -11.48
C PHE A 16 -11.51 -6.85 -12.33
N LYS A 17 -11.74 -6.70 -13.64
CA LYS A 17 -11.95 -7.82 -14.57
C LYS A 17 -10.74 -8.76 -14.62
N GLN A 18 -9.53 -8.22 -14.61
CA GLN A 18 -8.30 -9.00 -14.60
C GLN A 18 -8.09 -9.73 -13.27
N ARG A 19 -8.43 -9.09 -12.14
CA ARG A 19 -8.38 -9.72 -10.81
C ARG A 19 -9.35 -10.89 -10.71
N LEU A 20 -10.60 -10.69 -11.13
CA LEU A 20 -11.63 -11.73 -11.10
C LEU A 20 -11.25 -12.93 -11.98
N ALA A 21 -10.76 -12.69 -13.20
CA ALA A 21 -10.31 -13.75 -14.09
C ALA A 21 -9.14 -14.56 -13.51
N ARG A 22 -8.18 -13.90 -12.84
CA ARG A 22 -7.09 -14.56 -12.12
C ARG A 22 -7.60 -15.40 -10.95
N GLN A 23 -8.51 -14.84 -10.15
CA GLN A 23 -9.13 -15.54 -9.03
C GLN A 23 -9.81 -16.83 -9.49
N GLN A 24 -10.65 -16.78 -10.54
CA GLN A 24 -11.32 -17.95 -11.09
C GLN A 24 -10.33 -19.00 -11.59
N LEU A 25 -9.25 -18.56 -12.25
CA LEU A 25 -8.20 -19.46 -12.72
C LEU A 25 -7.47 -20.15 -11.57
N TRP A 26 -7.16 -19.43 -10.50
CA TRP A 26 -6.49 -20.00 -9.32
C TRP A 26 -7.41 -20.89 -8.49
N ASN A 27 -8.69 -20.52 -8.30
CA ASN A 27 -9.70 -21.39 -7.69
C ASN A 27 -9.80 -22.72 -8.43
N LYS A 28 -9.84 -22.69 -9.76
CA LYS A 28 -9.86 -23.91 -10.58
C LYS A 28 -8.56 -24.73 -10.47
N LYS A 29 -7.42 -24.07 -10.33
CA LYS A 29 -6.10 -24.72 -10.38
C LYS A 29 -5.66 -25.28 -9.02
N TYR A 30 -5.96 -24.59 -7.93
CA TYR A 30 -5.45 -24.89 -6.59
C TYR A 30 -6.56 -25.23 -5.58
N GLY A 31 -7.83 -25.01 -5.92
CA GLY A 31 -8.96 -25.09 -4.99
C GLY A 31 -9.28 -23.73 -4.39
N GLU A 32 -10.54 -23.52 -4.02
CA GLU A 32 -10.93 -22.33 -3.24
C GLU A 32 -10.24 -22.39 -1.87
N ASP A 33 -9.83 -21.23 -1.36
CA ASP A 33 -9.13 -21.05 -0.06
C ASP A 33 -7.75 -21.74 0.08
N ASN A 34 -7.29 -22.49 -0.91
CA ASN A 34 -5.97 -23.14 -0.92
C ASN A 34 -4.86 -22.27 -1.55
N TRP A 35 -5.14 -21.00 -1.85
CA TRP A 35 -4.15 -20.08 -2.39
C TRP A 35 -4.35 -18.69 -1.79
N ALA A 36 -3.25 -17.94 -1.69
CA ALA A 36 -3.26 -16.57 -1.23
C ALA A 36 -2.27 -15.74 -2.03
N VAL A 37 -2.63 -14.48 -2.27
CA VAL A 37 -1.71 -13.46 -2.73
C VAL A 37 -1.14 -12.78 -1.49
N GLY A 38 0.18 -12.69 -1.43
CA GLY A 38 0.90 -12.08 -0.32
C GLY A 38 2.24 -11.56 -0.78
N TYR A 39 3.17 -11.46 0.16
CA TYR A 39 4.46 -10.84 -0.06
C TYR A 39 5.57 -11.66 0.56
N LEU A 40 6.72 -11.70 -0.13
CA LEU A 40 7.92 -12.31 0.41
C LEU A 40 8.67 -11.27 1.25
N ILE A 41 8.73 -11.49 2.56
CA ILE A 41 9.40 -10.61 3.52
C ILE A 41 10.41 -11.47 4.27
N ASP A 42 11.69 -11.11 4.22
CA ASP A 42 12.78 -11.85 4.88
C ASP A 42 12.82 -13.37 4.59
N GLY A 43 12.36 -13.76 3.39
CA GLY A 43 12.32 -15.16 2.97
C GLY A 43 11.04 -15.90 3.36
N GLU A 44 10.13 -15.26 4.09
CA GLU A 44 8.85 -15.81 4.52
C GLU A 44 7.67 -15.24 3.72
N PHE A 45 6.65 -16.07 3.52
CA PHE A 45 5.40 -15.63 2.92
C PHE A 45 4.53 -14.98 4.00
N VAL A 46 4.19 -13.72 3.78
CA VAL A 46 3.31 -12.94 4.65
C VAL A 46 2.03 -12.61 3.89
N LEU A 47 0.88 -12.81 4.54
CA LEU A 47 -0.41 -12.52 3.95
C LEU A 47 -0.55 -11.02 3.65
N GLN A 48 -1.37 -10.69 2.65
CA GLN A 48 -1.52 -9.30 2.23
C GLN A 48 -2.00 -8.41 3.38
N GLU A 49 -2.93 -8.87 4.20
CA GLU A 49 -3.49 -8.15 5.34
C GLU A 49 -2.41 -7.83 6.38
N GLU A 50 -1.58 -8.82 6.73
CA GLU A 50 -0.47 -8.70 7.68
C GLU A 50 0.63 -7.78 7.15
N ALA A 51 0.94 -7.89 5.85
CA ALA A 51 1.94 -7.06 5.19
C ALA A 51 1.52 -5.58 5.16
N ILE A 52 0.23 -5.28 4.98
CA ILE A 52 -0.28 -3.90 4.96
C ILE A 52 0.01 -3.20 6.29
N GLU A 53 -0.29 -3.83 7.41
CA GLU A 53 -0.04 -3.23 8.73
C GLU A 53 1.46 -3.15 9.03
N SER A 54 2.19 -4.25 8.86
CA SER A 54 3.61 -4.33 9.22
C SER A 54 4.50 -3.45 8.34
N ILE A 55 4.16 -3.23 7.07
CA ILE A 55 4.99 -2.47 6.13
C ILE A 55 4.39 -1.13 5.78
N TYR A 56 3.13 -1.06 5.33
CA TYR A 56 2.57 0.17 4.78
C TYR A 56 2.48 1.24 5.87
N PHE A 57 1.84 0.90 6.99
CA PHE A 57 1.73 1.80 8.13
C PHE A 57 3.11 2.16 8.69
N ARG A 58 3.97 1.16 8.92
CA ARG A 58 5.32 1.38 9.48
C ARG A 58 6.19 2.29 8.60
N SER A 59 6.06 2.17 7.29
CA SER A 59 6.79 3.00 6.33
C SER A 59 6.35 4.47 6.38
N TYR A 60 5.06 4.75 6.51
CA TYR A 60 4.57 6.13 6.72
C TYR A 60 4.97 6.67 8.09
N GLU A 61 4.90 5.85 9.14
CA GLU A 61 5.36 6.24 10.47
C GLU A 61 6.84 6.63 10.47
N LEU A 62 7.71 5.79 9.89
CA LEU A 62 9.13 6.11 9.74
C LEU A 62 9.36 7.35 8.88
N HIS A 63 8.56 7.55 7.83
CA HIS A 63 8.64 8.78 7.02
C HIS A 63 8.37 10.01 7.88
N PHE A 64 7.25 10.05 8.61
CA PHE A 64 6.90 11.20 9.44
C PHE A 64 7.85 11.44 10.61
N GLN A 65 8.45 10.39 11.17
CA GLN A 65 9.50 10.53 12.19
C GLN A 65 10.76 11.18 11.63
N ASN A 66 11.13 10.88 10.38
CA ASN A 66 12.30 11.45 9.72
C ASN A 66 12.03 12.79 9.02
N HIS A 67 10.76 13.08 8.74
CA HIS A 67 10.27 14.26 8.04
C HIS A 67 9.09 14.90 8.79
N PRO A 68 9.30 15.40 10.02
CA PRO A 68 8.22 15.98 10.83
C PRO A 68 7.57 17.21 10.17
N GLU A 69 8.28 17.89 9.26
CA GLU A 69 7.75 18.97 8.45
C GLU A 69 6.61 18.53 7.53
N ASP A 70 6.66 17.31 6.99
CA ASP A 70 5.66 16.80 6.05
C ASP A 70 4.33 16.55 6.76
N ILE A 71 4.35 15.97 7.96
CA ILE A 71 3.13 15.76 8.74
C ILE A 71 2.56 17.09 9.25
N SER A 72 3.44 18.04 9.63
CA SER A 72 3.02 19.37 10.08
C SER A 72 2.34 20.16 8.95
N GLU A 73 2.95 20.16 7.76
CA GLU A 73 2.37 20.76 6.56
C GLU A 73 1.01 20.11 6.24
N LEU A 74 0.95 18.77 6.22
CA LEU A 74 -0.28 18.04 5.93
C LEU A 74 -1.41 18.41 6.91
N ILE A 75 -1.13 18.43 8.21
CA ILE A 75 -2.10 18.79 9.26
C ILE A 75 -2.62 20.21 9.05
N SER A 76 -1.75 21.17 8.74
CA SER A 76 -2.15 22.57 8.54
C SER A 76 -2.97 22.81 7.27
N LEU A 77 -2.74 22.02 6.22
CA LEU A 77 -3.37 22.20 4.91
C LEU A 77 -4.69 21.44 4.80
N ALA A 78 -4.66 20.16 5.15
CA ALA A 78 -5.75 19.25 4.85
C ALA A 78 -6.90 19.39 5.84
N LYS A 79 -8.11 19.35 5.31
CA LYS A 79 -9.35 18.98 6.00
C LYS A 79 -9.68 17.51 5.78
N VAL A 80 -9.44 17.03 4.54
CA VAL A 80 -9.74 15.67 4.09
C VAL A 80 -8.63 15.20 3.17
N LEU A 81 -8.27 13.92 3.27
CA LEU A 81 -7.34 13.26 2.36
C LEU A 81 -8.09 12.42 1.34
N ARG A 82 -7.56 12.34 0.11
CA ARG A 82 -8.08 11.49 -0.96
C ARG A 82 -6.97 10.75 -1.68
N ASN A 83 -7.32 9.65 -2.33
CA ASN A 83 -6.44 8.95 -3.27
C ASN A 83 -7.14 8.84 -4.63
N PRO A 84 -7.00 9.85 -5.51
CA PRO A 84 -7.74 9.88 -6.77
C PRO A 84 -7.40 8.69 -7.68
N HIS A 85 -6.19 8.14 -7.58
CA HIS A 85 -5.83 6.93 -8.31
C HIS A 85 -6.68 5.73 -7.85
N ALA A 86 -6.81 5.50 -6.54
CA ALA A 86 -7.60 4.39 -6.01
C ALA A 86 -9.09 4.55 -6.35
N GLU A 87 -9.64 5.77 -6.19
CA GLU A 87 -11.03 6.10 -6.52
C GLU A 87 -11.37 5.76 -7.99
N VAL A 88 -10.51 6.18 -8.93
CA VAL A 88 -10.76 5.97 -10.37
C VAL A 88 -10.49 4.54 -10.81
N THR A 89 -9.47 3.89 -10.25
CA THR A 89 -9.09 2.53 -10.68
C THR A 89 -9.87 1.43 -9.97
N THR A 90 -10.73 1.76 -9.01
CA THR A 90 -11.35 0.81 -8.06
C THR A 90 -10.29 -0.05 -7.33
N GLY A 91 -9.09 0.53 -7.19
CA GLY A 91 -7.98 -0.04 -6.45
C GLY A 91 -8.23 0.07 -4.96
N VAL A 92 -7.55 -0.76 -4.18
CA VAL A 92 -7.57 -0.63 -2.72
C VAL A 92 -6.71 0.57 -2.35
N ASP A 93 -7.28 1.54 -1.62
CA ASP A 93 -6.53 2.64 -1.06
C ASP A 93 -5.86 2.20 0.25
N LEU A 94 -4.53 2.21 0.26
CA LEU A 94 -3.73 1.90 1.45
C LEU A 94 -3.04 3.14 2.02
N GLN A 95 -2.99 4.24 1.26
CA GLN A 95 -2.24 5.43 1.60
C GLN A 95 -2.99 6.28 2.61
N VAL A 96 -4.25 6.61 2.31
CA VAL A 96 -5.08 7.41 3.22
C VAL A 96 -5.28 6.68 4.55
N PRO A 97 -5.64 5.38 4.59
CA PRO A 97 -5.75 4.66 5.85
C PRO A 97 -4.46 4.67 6.69
N ALA A 98 -3.28 4.48 6.07
CA ALA A 98 -2.01 4.50 6.80
C ALA A 98 -1.72 5.87 7.44
N ILE A 99 -1.98 6.96 6.72
CA ILE A 99 -1.79 8.31 7.24
C ILE A 99 -2.81 8.62 8.35
N MET A 100 -4.08 8.27 8.15
CA MET A 100 -5.12 8.49 9.15
C MET A 100 -4.88 7.68 10.43
N GLU A 101 -4.36 6.47 10.30
CA GLU A 101 -3.96 5.64 11.44
C GLU A 101 -2.78 6.27 12.20
N TYR A 102 -1.81 6.87 11.49
CA TYR A 102 -0.73 7.62 12.15
C TYR A 102 -1.30 8.78 12.96
N LEU A 103 -2.15 9.62 12.34
CA LEU A 103 -2.78 10.73 13.05
C LEU A 103 -3.52 10.25 14.30
N ARG A 104 -4.28 9.16 14.19
CA ARG A 104 -5.01 8.57 15.32
C ARG A 104 -4.09 8.09 16.43
N ARG A 105 -3.01 7.36 16.13
CA ARG A 105 -2.08 6.81 17.13
C ARG A 105 -1.31 7.89 17.90
N TYR A 106 -1.08 9.04 17.27
CA TYR A 106 -0.33 10.15 17.86
C TYR A 106 -1.23 11.31 18.35
N ASP A 107 -2.55 11.08 18.44
CA ASP A 107 -3.57 12.08 18.83
C ASP A 107 -3.50 13.40 18.04
N LEU A 108 -3.18 13.28 16.74
CA LEU A 108 -3.13 14.37 15.78
C LEU A 108 -4.43 14.41 14.97
N LYS A 109 -4.78 15.62 14.50
CA LYS A 109 -5.96 15.84 13.66
C LYS A 109 -5.60 16.78 12.53
N LEU A 110 -6.24 16.59 11.39
CA LEU A 110 -6.23 17.53 10.28
C LEU A 110 -6.94 18.82 10.72
N GLN A 111 -6.31 19.97 10.49
CA GLN A 111 -6.75 21.29 10.97
C GLN A 111 -6.95 22.30 9.83
N GLY A 112 -6.55 21.95 8.62
CA GLY A 112 -6.71 22.81 7.46
C GLY A 112 -8.09 22.76 6.84
N ASN A 113 -8.19 23.38 5.67
CA ASN A 113 -9.45 23.61 4.97
C ASN A 113 -9.50 22.94 3.59
N GLU A 114 -8.40 22.34 3.15
CA GLU A 114 -8.23 21.86 1.79
C GLU A 114 -8.50 20.37 1.63
N VAL A 115 -8.78 19.96 0.41
CA VAL A 115 -8.77 18.55 0.03
C VAL A 115 -7.38 18.24 -0.50
N VAL A 116 -6.64 17.39 0.20
CA VAL A 116 -5.28 17.02 -0.18
C VAL A 116 -5.29 15.60 -0.75
N ASP A 117 -4.98 15.48 -2.02
CA ASP A 117 -4.73 14.20 -2.67
C ASP A 117 -3.40 13.61 -2.19
N ILE A 118 -3.32 12.29 -2.03
CA ILE A 118 -2.07 11.56 -1.80
C ILE A 118 -1.63 10.94 -3.12
N GLY A 119 -0.42 11.28 -3.55
CA GLY A 119 0.09 10.96 -4.88
C GLY A 119 -0.34 11.94 -5.96
N SER A 120 -0.18 11.50 -7.21
CA SER A 120 -0.59 12.24 -8.39
C SER A 120 -1.46 11.37 -9.30
N TRP A 121 -2.38 12.01 -10.01
CA TRP A 121 -3.22 11.36 -11.00
C TRP A 121 -3.13 12.11 -12.33
N LYS A 122 -2.84 11.38 -13.42
CA LYS A 122 -2.60 11.95 -14.77
C LYS A 122 -1.59 13.11 -14.77
N GLY A 123 -0.55 13.01 -13.94
CA GLY A 123 0.49 14.02 -13.81
C GLY A 123 0.10 15.26 -13.00
N GLN A 124 -1.10 15.28 -12.41
CA GLN A 124 -1.57 16.36 -11.55
C GLN A 124 -1.52 15.94 -10.08
N SER A 125 -1.11 16.86 -9.22
CA SER A 125 -1.12 16.72 -7.76
C SER A 125 -1.85 17.93 -7.17
N SER A 126 -2.65 17.71 -6.13
CA SER A 126 -3.34 18.83 -5.47
C SER A 126 -2.35 19.82 -4.83
N HIS A 127 -1.29 19.30 -4.21
CA HIS A 127 -0.30 20.07 -3.45
C HIS A 127 1.10 19.47 -3.61
N ALA A 128 2.13 20.19 -3.18
CA ALA A 128 3.49 19.65 -3.14
C ALA A 128 3.60 18.44 -2.20
N ILE A 129 2.97 18.51 -1.02
CA ILE A 129 2.91 17.39 -0.06
C ILE A 129 2.28 16.12 -0.66
N SER A 130 1.35 16.25 -1.62
CA SER A 130 0.74 15.11 -2.32
C SER A 130 1.78 14.20 -2.97
N VAL A 131 2.80 14.80 -3.59
CA VAL A 131 3.86 14.05 -4.28
C VAL A 131 4.79 13.39 -3.26
N ARG A 132 5.16 14.11 -2.20
CA ARG A 132 6.07 13.61 -1.16
C ARG A 132 5.48 12.44 -0.37
N LEU A 133 4.17 12.45 -0.17
CA LEU A 133 3.44 11.36 0.49
C LEU A 133 3.01 10.23 -0.45
N SER A 134 3.41 10.27 -1.73
CA SER A 134 3.15 9.19 -2.67
C SER A 134 3.93 7.92 -2.29
N PRO A 135 3.40 6.70 -2.46
CA PRO A 135 4.19 5.46 -2.31
C PRO A 135 5.34 5.33 -3.33
N LEU A 136 5.37 6.21 -4.34
CA LEU A 136 6.51 6.38 -5.23
C LEU A 136 7.70 7.11 -4.57
N GLN A 137 7.49 7.77 -3.43
CA GLN A 137 8.50 8.50 -2.66
C GLN A 137 8.75 7.85 -1.30
N ILE A 138 7.69 7.43 -0.60
CA ILE A 138 7.80 6.78 0.71
C ILE A 138 8.69 5.54 0.63
N LYS A 139 9.69 5.47 1.52
CA LYS A 139 10.62 4.35 1.61
C LYS A 139 9.99 3.17 2.35
N CYS A 140 10.27 1.96 1.90
CA CYS A 140 9.82 0.76 2.59
C CYS A 140 10.60 0.57 3.91
N SER A 141 9.90 0.28 5.01
CA SER A 141 10.49 0.00 6.32
C SER A 141 11.46 -1.18 6.30
N GLU A 142 11.10 -2.25 5.59
CA GLU A 142 11.91 -3.48 5.49
C GLU A 142 13.07 -3.35 4.49
N ASN A 143 12.96 -2.39 3.56
CA ASN A 143 14.01 -2.17 2.56
C ASN A 143 14.05 -0.70 2.11
N TYR A 144 14.81 0.11 2.83
CA TYR A 144 14.99 1.54 2.57
C TYR A 144 15.54 1.87 1.16
N LYS A 145 16.18 0.91 0.47
CA LYS A 145 16.64 1.11 -0.92
C LYS A 145 15.48 1.18 -1.91
N LEU A 146 14.31 0.65 -1.53
CA LEU A 146 13.09 0.64 -2.35
C LEU A 146 12.08 1.65 -1.81
N THR A 147 11.25 2.14 -2.72
CA THR A 147 10.01 2.84 -2.36
C THR A 147 8.93 1.80 -2.06
N LEU A 148 7.88 2.17 -1.33
CA LEU A 148 6.74 1.29 -1.07
C LEU A 148 6.20 0.67 -2.37
N GLU A 149 5.97 1.48 -3.40
CA GLU A 149 5.46 0.99 -4.69
C GLU A 149 6.38 -0.06 -5.32
N LYS A 150 7.70 0.17 -5.29
CA LYS A 150 8.68 -0.77 -5.85
C LYS A 150 8.76 -2.05 -5.03
N PHE A 151 8.75 -1.94 -3.71
CA PHE A 151 8.72 -3.09 -2.81
C PHE A 151 7.50 -3.97 -3.12
N TRP A 152 6.30 -3.38 -3.19
CA TRP A 152 5.09 -4.13 -3.45
C TRP A 152 5.07 -4.82 -4.81
N GLN A 153 5.58 -4.18 -5.86
CA GLN A 153 5.65 -4.83 -7.16
C GLN A 153 6.68 -5.99 -7.19
N ASN A 154 7.78 -5.86 -6.44
CA ASN A 154 8.87 -6.82 -6.43
C ASN A 154 8.58 -8.04 -5.55
N GLU A 155 8.00 -7.84 -4.37
CA GLU A 155 7.83 -8.91 -3.38
C GLU A 155 6.48 -9.61 -3.47
N LYS A 156 5.54 -9.09 -4.28
CA LYS A 156 4.25 -9.74 -4.48
C LYS A 156 4.37 -11.13 -5.08
N CYS A 157 3.78 -12.10 -4.41
CA CYS A 157 3.82 -13.50 -4.78
C CYS A 157 2.46 -14.18 -4.58
N LEU A 158 2.29 -15.30 -5.28
CA LEU A 158 1.19 -16.24 -5.10
C LEU A 158 1.74 -17.44 -4.33
N ALA A 159 1.08 -17.79 -3.24
CA ALA A 159 1.36 -19.02 -2.51
C ALA A 159 0.15 -19.94 -2.51
N VAL A 160 0.42 -21.23 -2.37
CA VAL A 160 -0.59 -22.27 -2.17
C VAL A 160 -0.38 -22.92 -0.82
N TRP A 161 -1.46 -23.26 -0.16
CA TRP A 161 -1.41 -24.10 1.03
C TRP A 161 -1.13 -25.54 0.57
N SER A 162 0.00 -26.11 1.00
CA SER A 162 0.34 -27.50 0.74
C SER A 162 0.30 -28.26 2.04
N ASP A 163 -0.48 -29.34 2.05
CA ASP A 163 -0.30 -30.44 3.00
C ASP A 163 1.06 -31.13 2.78
#